data_AF-A0A4U7F0D3-F1
#
_entry.id   AF-A0A4U7F0D3-F1
#
_cell.length_a   1.000
_cell.length_b   1.000
_cell.length_c   1.000
_cell.angle_alpha   90.00
_cell.angle_beta   90.00
_cell.angle_gamma   90.00
#
_symmetry.space_group_name_H-M   'P 1'
#
loop_
_entity.id
_entity.type
_entity.pdbx_description
1 polymer ?
#
loop_
_entity_poly.entity_id
_entity_poly.type
_entity_poly.pdbx_seq_one_letter_code
_entity_poly.pdbx_strand_id
1 'polypeptide(L)'
;AGDARLGVEDVLENRRGRLDQLDDQIGTKEAKNLHDRLNELESDLTAVTGEIDRYETQREQAKQTREAAAETLSTHAEKREKLEAVEAEIDEIEAAIRATERKRDEHRDAIREARERIGEVESEIADRLDDAGLDAASEEAIVERREELDDRESEIREELDDERVSAEAFRNQATNLAGKADDRDERAAEVESEADDLDAEAEAAADEADEREASIEELREEAETLRERFATADADVDRDGVTDRREALRERRGEVRERIAELTAELKNARQRVEEAEELLAAGKCPECGQPVEDSPHASGIDEDRERVAELEAELADARERERGLDERVEELDDLASAADRLDEIDERVETLDERVDEKRSETERKREAAAEKRERAVDLREEAEETREVAAQKREEAETAAARVAELEDALATVEDVREAVGAIEERLSTVADAEDAIDRHREKRENLEEVNDERRDRLGDKRARRDEVADAVDDDAVEEARAKRDRAEEYLDEVDEELDRLAERRTEIENAIGGVKGDIRELEN
;
A
#
# COMPACT_ATOMS: atom_id res chain seq x y z
N ALA A 1 165.73 -77.10 -109.73
CA ALA A 1 166.68 -77.89 -108.91
C ALA A 1 166.65 -77.33 -107.50
N GLY A 2 166.36 -78.19 -106.51
CA GLY A 2 166.32 -77.87 -105.07
C GLY A 2 165.03 -77.17 -104.66
N ASP A 3 163.96 -77.82 -104.23
CA ASP A 3 163.85 -78.86 -103.19
C ASP A 3 164.39 -78.42 -101.81
N ALA A 4 163.47 -78.35 -100.84
CA ALA A 4 163.67 -78.27 -99.39
C ALA A 4 164.29 -76.99 -98.75
N ARG A 5 163.42 -76.00 -98.44
CA ARG A 5 163.26 -75.45 -97.08
C ARG A 5 161.97 -74.61 -96.91
N LEU A 6 160.84 -75.32 -97.02
CA LEU A 6 159.52 -74.96 -96.46
C LEU A 6 159.58 -74.97 -94.92
N GLY A 7 158.90 -74.04 -94.25
CA GLY A 7 158.44 -74.28 -92.86
C GLY A 7 158.56 -73.14 -91.83
N VAL A 8 159.01 -71.93 -92.19
CA VAL A 8 159.01 -70.77 -91.27
C VAL A 8 158.65 -69.48 -92.00
N GLU A 9 157.63 -69.56 -92.85
CA GLU A 9 156.98 -68.44 -93.53
C GLU A 9 155.50 -68.32 -93.09
N ASP A 10 155.12 -68.91 -91.94
CA ASP A 10 153.69 -68.97 -91.52
C ASP A 10 153.43 -68.82 -90.00
N VAL A 11 154.47 -68.66 -89.15
CA VAL A 11 154.31 -68.82 -87.67
C VAL A 11 154.76 -67.62 -86.83
N LEU A 12 155.35 -66.57 -87.39
CA LEU A 12 155.67 -65.35 -86.61
C LEU A 12 155.07 -64.04 -87.16
N GLU A 13 154.28 -64.10 -88.23
CA GLU A 13 153.37 -63.01 -88.61
C GLU A 13 152.04 -63.11 -87.81
N ASN A 14 151.62 -64.35 -87.47
CA ASN A 14 150.44 -64.63 -86.63
C ASN A 14 150.61 -64.22 -85.14
N ARG A 15 151.84 -63.98 -84.68
CA ARG A 15 152.11 -63.56 -83.28
C ARG A 15 152.18 -62.04 -83.08
N ARG A 16 152.21 -61.23 -84.14
CA ARG A 16 152.07 -59.76 -84.04
C ARG A 16 150.61 -59.30 -84.13
N GLY A 17 149.76 -59.96 -84.93
CA GLY A 17 148.33 -59.61 -85.01
C GLY A 17 147.49 -59.93 -83.77
N ARG A 18 147.94 -60.89 -82.93
CA ARG A 18 147.22 -61.29 -81.72
C ARG A 18 147.49 -60.43 -80.48
N LEU A 19 148.47 -59.52 -80.53
CA LEU A 19 148.73 -58.55 -79.46
C LEU A 19 148.01 -57.21 -79.72
N ASP A 20 147.95 -56.74 -80.98
CA ASP A 20 147.16 -55.54 -81.32
C ASP A 20 145.65 -55.73 -81.07
N GLN A 21 145.12 -56.96 -81.23
CA GLN A 21 143.70 -57.26 -80.97
C GLN A 21 143.36 -57.39 -79.46
N LEU A 22 144.35 -57.57 -78.59
CA LEU A 22 144.16 -57.65 -77.13
C LEU A 22 144.28 -56.26 -76.48
N ASP A 23 145.12 -55.37 -77.03
CA ASP A 23 145.16 -53.96 -76.59
C ASP A 23 143.91 -53.17 -77.02
N ASP A 24 143.33 -53.43 -78.21
CA ASP A 24 142.05 -52.80 -78.61
C ASP A 24 140.83 -53.32 -77.80
N GLN A 25 140.87 -54.56 -77.32
CA GLN A 25 139.80 -55.11 -76.45
C GLN A 25 139.87 -54.57 -75.01
N ILE A 26 141.07 -54.29 -74.49
CA ILE A 26 141.24 -53.65 -73.18
C ILE A 26 140.87 -52.15 -73.27
N GLY A 27 141.28 -51.44 -74.33
CA GLY A 27 140.90 -50.04 -74.54
C GLY A 27 139.40 -49.80 -74.72
N THR A 28 138.67 -50.73 -75.36
CA THR A 28 137.20 -50.60 -75.56
C THR A 28 136.40 -50.98 -74.31
N LYS A 29 136.97 -51.76 -73.38
CA LYS A 29 136.30 -52.16 -72.13
C LYS A 29 136.71 -51.32 -70.91
N GLU A 30 137.87 -50.67 -70.89
CA GLU A 30 138.19 -49.61 -69.91
C GLU A 30 137.43 -48.30 -70.19
N ALA A 31 137.01 -48.04 -71.44
CA ALA A 31 136.21 -46.86 -71.79
C ALA A 31 134.73 -46.91 -71.33
N LYS A 32 134.21 -48.04 -70.83
CA LYS A 32 132.78 -48.20 -70.46
C LYS A 32 132.44 -47.86 -69.01
N ASN A 33 133.45 -47.58 -68.18
CA ASN A 33 133.32 -46.95 -66.85
C ASN A 33 132.10 -47.42 -66.00
N LEU A 34 131.88 -48.74 -65.95
CA LEU A 34 130.63 -49.33 -65.48
C LEU A 34 130.44 -49.23 -63.95
N HIS A 35 131.51 -49.10 -63.19
CA HIS A 35 131.44 -48.90 -61.74
C HIS A 35 130.97 -47.49 -61.35
N ASP A 36 131.31 -46.47 -62.15
CA ASP A 36 130.79 -45.11 -61.93
C ASP A 36 129.28 -45.05 -62.23
N ARG A 37 128.84 -45.74 -63.29
CA ARG A 37 127.43 -45.77 -63.70
C ARG A 37 126.53 -46.53 -62.72
N LEU A 38 127.07 -47.53 -62.00
CA LEU A 38 126.34 -48.22 -60.94
C LEU A 38 126.16 -47.33 -59.70
N ASN A 39 127.21 -46.60 -59.29
CA ASN A 39 127.14 -45.66 -58.17
C ASN A 39 126.16 -44.50 -58.44
N GLU A 40 126.07 -44.05 -59.69
CA GLU A 40 125.13 -43.03 -60.12
C GLU A 40 123.68 -43.52 -59.99
N LEU A 41 123.39 -44.73 -60.48
CA LEU A 41 122.05 -45.32 -60.36
C LEU A 41 121.66 -45.70 -58.91
N GLU A 42 122.60 -46.19 -58.09
CA GLU A 42 122.34 -46.44 -56.66
C GLU A 42 122.11 -45.13 -55.88
N SER A 43 122.74 -44.03 -56.31
CA SER A 43 122.45 -42.68 -55.78
C SER A 43 121.08 -42.18 -56.22
N ASP A 44 120.71 -42.39 -57.49
CA ASP A 44 119.39 -42.03 -58.02
C ASP A 44 118.27 -42.82 -57.35
N LEU A 45 118.48 -44.11 -57.04
CA LEU A 45 117.51 -44.92 -56.30
C LEU A 45 117.32 -44.43 -54.86
N THR A 46 118.42 -44.06 -54.21
CA THR A 46 118.38 -43.47 -52.87
C THR A 46 117.69 -42.11 -52.89
N ALA A 47 117.89 -41.32 -53.95
CA ALA A 47 117.20 -40.05 -54.16
C ALA A 47 115.69 -40.25 -54.36
N VAL A 48 115.26 -41.18 -55.23
CA VAL A 48 113.84 -41.45 -55.49
C VAL A 48 113.14 -42.06 -54.27
N THR A 49 113.81 -42.95 -53.53
CA THR A 49 113.24 -43.50 -52.27
C THR A 49 113.11 -42.40 -51.22
N GLY A 50 114.09 -41.49 -51.13
CA GLY A 50 114.02 -40.31 -50.28
C GLY A 50 112.95 -39.29 -50.72
N GLU A 51 112.61 -39.23 -52.01
CA GLU A 51 111.49 -38.45 -52.53
C GLU A 51 110.14 -39.09 -52.15
N ILE A 52 110.00 -40.42 -52.22
CA ILE A 52 108.78 -41.13 -51.80
C ILE A 52 108.51 -40.93 -50.30
N ASP A 53 109.50 -41.18 -49.44
CA ASP A 53 109.33 -40.99 -47.98
C ASP A 53 108.98 -39.52 -47.65
N ARG A 54 109.53 -38.57 -48.40
CA ARG A 54 109.22 -37.15 -48.28
C ARG A 54 107.77 -36.87 -48.67
N TYR A 55 107.29 -37.41 -49.79
CA TYR A 55 105.91 -37.22 -50.24
C TYR A 55 104.88 -37.96 -49.36
N GLU A 56 105.19 -39.16 -48.83
CA GLU A 56 104.33 -39.85 -47.86
C GLU A 56 104.21 -39.06 -46.55
N THR A 57 105.33 -38.48 -46.07
CA THR A 57 105.32 -37.57 -44.92
C THR A 57 104.47 -36.32 -45.20
N GLN A 58 104.58 -35.75 -46.40
CA GLN A 58 103.80 -34.59 -46.80
C GLN A 58 102.30 -34.91 -46.98
N ARG A 59 101.96 -36.11 -47.44
CA ARG A 59 100.58 -36.62 -47.53
C ARG A 59 99.93 -36.75 -46.16
N GLU A 60 100.64 -37.28 -45.18
CA GLU A 60 100.15 -37.36 -43.80
C GLU A 60 99.95 -35.96 -43.20
N GLN A 61 100.88 -35.03 -43.46
CA GLN A 61 100.73 -33.62 -43.07
C GLN A 61 99.51 -32.95 -43.73
N ALA A 62 99.22 -33.26 -44.99
CA ALA A 62 98.05 -32.73 -45.69
C ALA A 62 96.72 -33.32 -45.17
N LYS A 63 96.67 -34.61 -44.82
CA LYS A 63 95.51 -35.21 -44.13
C LYS A 63 95.24 -34.56 -42.78
N GLN A 64 96.28 -34.37 -41.97
CA GLN A 64 96.17 -33.67 -40.69
C GLN A 64 95.69 -32.23 -40.88
N THR A 65 96.16 -31.55 -41.93
CA THR A 65 95.71 -30.19 -42.27
C THR A 65 94.23 -30.15 -42.66
N ARG A 66 93.76 -31.12 -43.44
CA ARG A 66 92.35 -31.27 -43.83
C ARG A 66 91.45 -31.58 -42.63
N GLU A 67 91.87 -32.48 -41.75
CA GLU A 67 91.10 -32.85 -40.55
C GLU A 67 91.03 -31.71 -39.55
N ALA A 68 92.14 -31.01 -39.30
CA ALA A 68 92.15 -29.80 -38.48
C ALA A 68 91.24 -28.70 -39.06
N ALA A 69 91.21 -28.55 -40.39
CA ALA A 69 90.30 -27.63 -41.06
C ALA A 69 88.82 -28.07 -40.94
N ALA A 70 88.52 -29.37 -41.04
CA ALA A 70 87.16 -29.90 -40.88
C ALA A 70 86.65 -29.75 -39.44
N GLU A 71 87.49 -30.00 -38.45
CA GLU A 71 87.18 -29.77 -37.02
C GLU A 71 86.89 -28.29 -36.75
N THR A 72 87.72 -27.40 -37.32
CA THR A 72 87.48 -25.94 -37.28
C THR A 72 86.13 -25.60 -37.88
N LEU A 73 85.81 -26.10 -39.08
CA LEU A 73 84.53 -25.85 -39.74
C LEU A 73 83.31 -26.40 -38.98
N SER A 74 83.43 -27.58 -38.37
CA SER A 74 82.38 -28.17 -37.53
C SER A 74 82.13 -27.30 -36.28
N THR A 75 83.20 -26.88 -35.62
CA THR A 75 83.12 -25.98 -34.45
C THR A 75 82.46 -24.65 -34.81
N HIS A 76 82.76 -24.12 -36.00
CA HIS A 76 82.11 -22.91 -36.50
C HIS A 76 80.65 -23.12 -36.92
N ALA A 77 80.29 -24.28 -37.48
CA ALA A 77 78.90 -24.62 -37.79
C ALA A 77 78.05 -24.71 -36.50
N GLU A 78 78.57 -25.34 -35.45
CA GLU A 78 77.91 -25.36 -34.14
C GLU A 78 77.78 -23.97 -33.52
N LYS A 79 78.78 -23.09 -33.70
CA LYS A 79 78.69 -21.69 -33.24
C LYS A 79 77.63 -20.90 -34.02
N ARG A 80 77.48 -21.13 -35.33
CA ARG A 80 76.41 -20.51 -36.13
C ARG A 80 75.02 -21.01 -35.73
N GLU A 81 74.85 -22.30 -35.50
CA GLU A 81 73.57 -22.84 -34.98
C GLU A 81 73.23 -22.26 -33.60
N LYS A 82 74.24 -22.14 -32.72
CA LYS A 82 74.08 -21.46 -31.41
C LYS A 82 73.71 -19.99 -31.59
N LEU A 83 74.25 -19.29 -32.59
CA LEU A 83 73.92 -17.91 -32.89
C LEU A 83 72.45 -17.78 -33.33
N GLU A 84 72.02 -18.59 -34.30
CA GLU A 84 70.64 -18.63 -34.79
C GLU A 84 69.64 -18.96 -33.66
N ALA A 85 70.00 -19.89 -32.76
CA ALA A 85 69.17 -20.21 -31.60
C ALA A 85 69.05 -19.02 -30.62
N VAL A 86 70.14 -18.31 -30.35
CA VAL A 86 70.11 -17.12 -29.48
C VAL A 86 69.34 -15.97 -30.15
N GLU A 87 69.46 -15.79 -31.46
CA GLU A 87 68.69 -14.79 -32.23
C GLU A 87 67.19 -15.10 -32.20
N ALA A 88 66.79 -16.37 -32.37
CA ALA A 88 65.40 -16.78 -32.23
C ALA A 88 64.86 -16.53 -30.81
N GLU A 89 65.63 -16.84 -29.76
CA GLU A 89 65.26 -16.53 -28.38
C GLU A 89 65.14 -15.01 -28.14
N ILE A 90 66.00 -14.20 -28.76
CA ILE A 90 65.90 -12.73 -28.72
C ILE A 90 64.59 -12.26 -29.35
N ASP A 91 64.24 -12.76 -30.54
CA ASP A 91 63.00 -12.40 -31.24
C ASP A 91 61.75 -12.80 -30.42
N GLU A 92 61.76 -13.97 -29.80
CA GLU A 92 60.69 -14.41 -28.89
C GLU A 92 60.54 -13.49 -27.68
N ILE A 93 61.66 -13.11 -27.04
CA ILE A 93 61.64 -12.20 -25.89
C ILE A 93 61.15 -10.82 -26.32
N GLU A 94 61.60 -10.29 -27.46
CA GLU A 94 61.11 -9.01 -27.99
C GLU A 94 59.61 -9.04 -28.32
N ALA A 95 59.12 -10.13 -28.92
CA ALA A 95 57.70 -10.31 -29.19
C ALA A 95 56.88 -10.36 -27.88
N ALA A 96 57.39 -11.06 -26.87
CA ALA A 96 56.77 -11.13 -25.53
C ALA A 96 56.74 -9.76 -24.85
N ILE A 97 57.81 -8.96 -24.95
CA ILE A 97 57.88 -7.59 -24.43
C ILE A 97 56.80 -6.72 -25.08
N ARG A 98 56.74 -6.70 -26.41
CA ARG A 98 55.73 -5.93 -27.17
C ARG A 98 54.30 -6.36 -26.83
N ALA A 99 54.06 -7.67 -26.65
CA ALA A 99 52.75 -8.18 -26.27
C ALA A 99 52.34 -7.70 -24.87
N THR A 100 53.26 -7.68 -23.91
CA THR A 100 53.01 -7.13 -22.56
C THR A 100 52.81 -5.61 -22.58
N GLU A 101 53.55 -4.87 -23.41
CA GLU A 101 53.34 -3.42 -23.56
C GLU A 101 51.94 -3.09 -24.06
N ARG A 102 51.43 -3.85 -25.04
CA ARG A 102 50.03 -3.72 -25.50
C ARG A 102 49.03 -3.97 -24.37
N LYS A 103 49.21 -5.03 -23.58
CA LYS A 103 48.34 -5.31 -22.40
C LYS A 103 48.38 -4.19 -21.37
N ARG A 104 49.55 -3.58 -21.15
CA ARG A 104 49.71 -2.43 -20.25
C ARG A 104 49.02 -1.16 -20.77
N ASP A 105 48.95 -0.99 -22.08
CA ASP A 105 48.19 0.08 -22.73
C ASP A 105 46.68 -0.19 -22.69
N GLU A 106 46.23 -1.43 -22.91
CA GLU A 106 44.82 -1.82 -22.70
C GLU A 106 44.34 -1.52 -21.27
N HIS A 107 45.16 -1.83 -20.25
CA HIS A 107 44.85 -1.46 -18.87
C HIS A 107 44.90 0.05 -18.62
N ARG A 108 45.73 0.81 -19.36
CA ARG A 108 45.73 2.28 -19.27
C ARG A 108 44.43 2.86 -19.82
N ASP A 109 43.95 2.33 -20.93
CA ASP A 109 42.70 2.75 -21.54
C ASP A 109 41.51 2.38 -20.65
N ALA A 110 41.49 1.17 -20.08
CA ALA A 110 40.47 0.78 -19.08
C ALA A 110 40.42 1.70 -17.85
N ILE A 111 41.59 2.16 -17.35
CA ILE A 111 41.65 3.16 -16.27
C ILE A 111 41.06 4.50 -16.72
N ARG A 112 41.28 4.91 -17.97
CA ARG A 112 40.73 6.16 -18.51
C ARG A 112 39.21 6.09 -18.58
N GLU A 113 38.68 5.02 -19.16
CA GLU A 113 37.24 4.78 -19.27
C GLU A 113 36.56 4.74 -17.89
N ALA A 114 37.17 4.06 -16.91
CA ALA A 114 36.65 4.04 -15.54
C ALA A 114 36.59 5.44 -14.90
N ARG A 115 37.59 6.29 -15.14
CA ARG A 115 37.59 7.68 -14.65
C ARG A 115 36.56 8.56 -15.34
N GLU A 116 36.38 8.39 -16.65
CA GLU A 116 35.33 9.09 -17.40
C GLU A 116 33.95 8.70 -16.84
N ARG A 117 33.72 7.42 -16.60
CA ARG A 117 32.50 6.92 -15.95
C ARG A 117 32.29 7.49 -14.55
N ILE A 118 33.34 7.58 -13.72
CA ILE A 118 33.24 8.23 -12.40
C ILE A 118 32.76 9.67 -12.56
N GLY A 119 33.39 10.46 -13.43
CA GLY A 119 33.01 11.86 -13.64
C GLY A 119 31.57 12.02 -14.18
N GLU A 120 31.10 11.12 -15.04
CA GLU A 120 29.71 11.09 -15.49
C GLU A 120 28.74 10.83 -14.33
N VAL A 121 29.02 9.81 -13.51
CA VAL A 121 28.18 9.45 -12.36
C VAL A 121 28.21 10.54 -11.28
N GLU A 122 29.37 11.14 -11.00
CA GLU A 122 29.49 12.26 -10.05
C GLU A 122 28.69 13.49 -10.52
N SER A 123 28.68 13.80 -11.82
CA SER A 123 27.84 14.87 -12.37
C SER A 123 26.36 14.54 -12.21
N GLU A 124 25.96 13.30 -12.47
CA GLU A 124 24.58 12.84 -12.27
C GLU A 124 24.13 12.88 -10.81
N ILE A 125 25.05 12.63 -9.87
CA ILE A 125 24.80 12.76 -8.44
C ILE A 125 24.59 14.24 -8.10
N ALA A 126 25.49 15.12 -8.55
CA ALA A 126 25.42 16.55 -8.27
C ALA A 126 24.09 17.18 -8.73
N ASP A 127 23.59 16.77 -9.89
CA ASP A 127 22.30 17.25 -10.42
C ASP A 127 21.08 16.80 -9.59
N ARG A 128 21.22 15.81 -8.69
CA ARG A 128 20.12 15.21 -7.90
C ARG A 128 20.22 15.48 -6.40
N LEU A 129 21.29 16.12 -5.94
CA LEU A 129 21.51 16.41 -4.52
C LEU A 129 20.37 17.23 -3.91
N ASP A 130 19.91 18.27 -4.62
CA ASP A 130 18.83 19.13 -4.18
C ASP A 130 17.51 18.36 -4.02
N ASP A 131 17.17 17.48 -4.97
CA ASP A 131 15.95 16.66 -4.94
C ASP A 131 15.94 15.68 -3.75
N ALA A 132 17.11 15.16 -3.38
CA ALA A 132 17.28 14.31 -2.19
C ALA A 132 17.37 15.09 -0.88
N GLY A 133 17.50 16.42 -0.95
CA GLY A 133 17.75 17.28 0.22
C GLY A 133 19.11 16.99 0.87
N LEU A 134 20.14 16.71 0.08
CA LEU A 134 21.49 16.44 0.54
C LEU A 134 22.44 17.57 0.13
N ASP A 135 23.21 18.09 1.09
CA ASP A 135 24.27 19.08 0.80
C ASP A 135 25.52 18.45 0.16
N ALA A 136 25.71 17.14 0.37
CA ALA A 136 26.83 16.37 -0.16
C ALA A 136 26.46 14.90 -0.35
N ALA A 137 27.08 14.26 -1.34
CA ALA A 137 26.93 12.82 -1.59
C ALA A 137 27.96 12.01 -0.78
N SER A 138 27.81 11.99 0.54
CA SER A 138 28.59 11.10 1.40
C SER A 138 27.70 10.04 2.06
N GLU A 139 28.30 8.93 2.46
CA GLU A 139 27.59 7.87 3.18
C GLU A 139 27.00 8.40 4.50
N GLU A 140 27.75 9.25 5.22
CA GLU A 140 27.25 9.86 6.46
C GLU A 140 26.05 10.78 6.20
N ALA A 141 26.09 11.61 5.16
CA ALA A 141 24.99 12.51 4.81
C ALA A 141 23.72 11.74 4.43
N ILE A 142 23.87 10.61 3.72
CA ILE A 142 22.75 9.72 3.37
C ILE A 142 22.14 9.07 4.61
N VAL A 143 22.97 8.60 5.54
CA VAL A 143 22.50 7.99 6.79
C VAL A 143 21.75 9.01 7.64
N GLU A 144 22.34 10.19 7.86
CA GLU A 144 21.70 11.30 8.60
C GLU A 144 20.36 11.68 7.95
N ARG A 145 20.34 11.82 6.63
CA ARG A 145 19.11 12.16 5.90
C ARG A 145 18.03 11.10 6.02
N ARG A 146 18.39 9.82 6.03
CA ARG A 146 17.43 8.72 6.25
C ARG A 146 16.85 8.75 7.66
N GLU A 147 17.68 8.98 8.67
CA GLU A 147 17.22 9.13 10.05
C GLU A 147 16.26 10.32 10.19
N GLU A 148 16.56 11.47 9.59
CA GLU A 148 15.65 12.62 9.55
C GLU A 148 14.30 12.30 8.88
N LEU A 149 14.32 11.55 7.77
CA LEU A 149 13.10 11.15 7.06
C LEU A 149 12.29 10.13 7.88
N ASP A 150 12.94 9.21 8.60
CA ASP A 150 12.30 8.26 9.51
C ASP A 150 11.63 8.94 10.70
N ASP A 151 12.31 9.91 11.32
CA ASP A 151 11.75 10.74 12.38
C ASP A 151 10.56 11.55 11.85
N ARG A 152 10.73 12.20 10.70
CA ARG A 152 9.69 13.01 10.08
C ARG A 152 8.46 12.19 9.71
N GLU A 153 8.66 11.00 9.15
CA GLU A 153 7.57 10.09 8.82
C GLU A 153 6.83 9.62 10.08
N SER A 154 7.56 9.34 11.16
CA SER A 154 6.98 8.94 12.43
C SER A 154 6.09 10.04 13.02
N GLU A 155 6.56 11.29 13.02
CA GLU A 155 5.78 12.46 13.42
C GLU A 155 4.50 12.61 12.59
N ILE A 156 4.63 12.54 11.25
CA ILE A 156 3.47 12.70 10.35
C ILE A 156 2.45 11.57 10.56
N ARG A 157 2.90 10.34 10.79
CA ARG A 157 2.00 9.20 11.06
C ARG A 157 1.24 9.36 12.38
N GLU A 158 1.92 9.82 13.43
CA GLU A 158 1.27 10.09 14.72
C GLU A 158 0.18 11.18 14.56
N GLU A 159 0.52 12.30 13.92
CA GLU A 159 -0.45 13.36 13.62
C GLU A 159 -1.61 12.84 12.75
N LEU A 160 -1.33 12.00 11.75
CA LEU A 160 -2.32 11.44 10.84
C LEU A 160 -3.34 10.57 11.57
N ASP A 161 -2.88 9.72 12.49
CA ASP A 161 -3.74 8.85 13.27
C ASP A 161 -4.63 9.67 14.23
N ASP A 162 -4.06 10.68 14.89
CA ASP A 162 -4.80 11.60 15.77
C ASP A 162 -5.88 12.40 15.00
N GLU A 163 -5.54 12.92 13.82
CA GLU A 163 -6.48 13.66 12.98
C GLU A 163 -7.59 12.77 12.40
N ARG A 164 -7.29 11.52 12.04
CA ARG A 164 -8.30 10.54 11.61
C ARG A 164 -9.29 10.24 12.72
N VAL A 165 -8.81 10.01 13.94
CA VAL A 165 -9.66 9.80 15.12
C VAL A 165 -10.50 11.04 15.40
N SER A 166 -9.91 12.23 15.32
CA SER A 166 -10.61 13.50 15.50
C SER A 166 -11.73 13.69 14.48
N ALA A 167 -11.44 13.46 13.19
CA ALA A 167 -12.42 13.58 12.12
C ALA A 167 -13.60 12.61 12.32
N GLU A 168 -13.34 11.35 12.69
CA GLU A 168 -14.40 10.39 12.98
C GLU A 168 -15.22 10.79 14.22
N ALA A 169 -14.56 11.21 15.29
CA ALA A 169 -15.21 11.65 16.52
C ALA A 169 -16.15 12.83 16.27
N PHE A 170 -15.71 13.84 15.51
CA PHE A 170 -16.54 15.00 15.16
C PHE A 170 -17.73 14.62 14.29
N ARG A 171 -17.58 13.73 13.29
CA ARG A 171 -18.71 13.22 12.49
C ARG A 171 -19.75 12.50 13.34
N ASN A 172 -19.30 11.67 14.27
CA ASN A 172 -20.18 10.94 15.18
C ASN A 172 -20.90 11.90 16.13
N GLN A 173 -20.21 12.90 16.67
CA GLN A 173 -20.82 13.94 17.50
C GLN A 173 -21.87 14.74 16.73
N ALA A 174 -21.56 15.21 15.52
CA ALA A 174 -22.48 15.95 14.67
C ALA A 174 -23.76 15.14 14.37
N THR A 175 -23.61 13.86 14.05
CA THR A 175 -24.74 12.97 13.76
C THR A 175 -25.62 12.75 14.98
N ASN A 176 -25.00 12.48 16.14
CA ASN A 176 -25.74 12.31 17.39
C ASN A 176 -26.47 13.58 17.83
N LEU A 177 -25.83 14.74 17.67
CA LEU A 177 -26.45 16.03 17.98
C LEU A 177 -27.63 16.32 17.04
N ALA A 178 -27.47 16.07 15.74
CA ALA A 178 -28.57 16.21 14.78
C ALA A 178 -29.77 15.33 15.17
N GLY A 179 -29.52 14.06 15.51
CA GLY A 179 -30.59 13.17 16.00
C GLY A 179 -31.26 13.69 17.27
N LYS A 180 -30.49 14.21 18.24
CA LYS A 180 -31.05 14.83 19.46
C LYS A 180 -31.87 16.08 19.19
N ALA A 181 -31.56 16.84 18.14
CA ALA A 181 -32.37 17.99 17.75
C ALA A 181 -33.71 17.53 17.15
N ASP A 182 -33.68 16.51 16.31
CA ASP A 182 -34.88 15.94 15.71
C ASP A 182 -35.80 15.31 16.77
N ASP A 183 -35.24 14.59 17.76
CA ASP A 183 -35.98 14.07 18.92
C ASP A 183 -36.67 15.18 19.72
N ARG A 184 -36.06 16.37 19.80
CA ARG A 184 -36.64 17.52 20.52
C ARG A 184 -37.79 18.15 19.74
N ASP A 185 -37.65 18.29 18.44
CA ASP A 185 -38.74 18.79 17.58
C ASP A 185 -39.95 17.84 17.61
N GLU A 186 -39.71 16.52 17.61
CA GLU A 186 -40.79 15.54 17.77
C GLU A 186 -41.52 15.71 19.11
N ARG A 187 -40.77 15.87 20.20
CA ARG A 187 -41.35 16.15 21.53
C ARG A 187 -42.10 17.49 21.58
N ALA A 188 -41.59 18.52 20.91
CA ALA A 188 -42.27 19.80 20.84
C ALA A 188 -43.64 19.66 20.14
N ALA A 189 -43.69 18.91 19.04
CA ALA A 189 -44.94 18.63 18.32
C ALA A 189 -45.93 17.78 19.16
N GLU A 190 -45.44 16.79 19.91
CA GLU A 190 -46.27 16.01 20.84
C GLU A 190 -46.89 16.91 21.92
N VAL A 191 -46.06 17.76 22.55
CA VAL A 191 -46.50 18.70 23.59
C VAL A 191 -47.52 19.72 23.07
N GLU A 192 -47.38 20.18 21.82
CA GLU A 192 -48.40 21.04 21.19
C GLU A 192 -49.71 20.31 20.95
N SER A 193 -49.68 19.06 20.49
CA SER A 193 -50.89 18.27 20.33
C SER A 193 -51.62 18.10 21.66
N GLU A 194 -50.88 17.86 22.76
CA GLU A 194 -51.47 17.81 24.10
C GLU A 194 -52.08 19.17 24.52
N ALA A 195 -51.48 20.29 24.13
CA ALA A 195 -52.02 21.62 24.39
C ALA A 195 -53.33 21.86 23.64
N ASP A 196 -53.41 21.42 22.37
CA ASP A 196 -54.61 21.56 21.55
C ASP A 196 -55.76 20.65 22.06
N ASP A 197 -55.44 19.45 22.54
CA ASP A 197 -56.41 18.57 23.21
C ASP A 197 -56.97 19.23 24.49
N LEU A 198 -56.09 19.84 25.31
CA LEU A 198 -56.50 20.56 26.52
C LEU A 198 -57.41 21.77 26.22
N ASP A 199 -57.13 22.51 25.15
CA ASP A 199 -57.99 23.61 24.73
C ASP A 199 -59.36 23.12 24.25
N ALA A 200 -59.42 22.05 23.47
CA ALA A 200 -60.69 21.44 23.06
C ALA A 200 -61.50 20.94 24.26
N GLU A 201 -60.82 20.35 25.25
CA GLU A 201 -61.44 19.96 26.51
C GLU A 201 -61.91 21.15 27.35
N ALA A 202 -61.21 22.29 27.29
CA ALA A 202 -61.61 23.53 27.95
C ALA A 202 -62.85 24.15 27.27
N GLU A 203 -62.90 24.14 25.94
CA GLU A 203 -64.08 24.57 25.17
C GLU A 203 -65.30 23.72 25.51
N ALA A 204 -65.17 22.40 25.52
CA ALA A 204 -66.26 21.50 25.92
C ALA A 204 -66.76 21.79 27.35
N ALA A 205 -65.85 22.01 28.31
CA ALA A 205 -66.23 22.35 29.68
C ALA A 205 -66.95 23.72 29.77
N ALA A 206 -66.56 24.69 28.95
CA ALA A 206 -67.22 25.99 28.86
C ALA A 206 -68.63 25.86 28.26
N ASP A 207 -68.78 25.13 27.16
CA ASP A 207 -70.09 24.87 26.54
C ASP A 207 -71.05 24.18 27.53
N GLU A 208 -70.56 23.19 28.28
CA GLU A 208 -71.38 22.55 29.30
C GLU A 208 -71.76 23.49 30.47
N ALA A 209 -70.96 24.53 30.75
CA ALA A 209 -71.31 25.55 31.73
C ALA A 209 -72.44 26.44 31.19
N ASP A 210 -72.30 26.90 29.95
CA ASP A 210 -73.30 27.73 29.27
C ASP A 210 -74.66 27.01 29.13
N GLU A 211 -74.66 25.72 28.80
CA GLU A 211 -75.89 24.89 28.77
C GLU A 211 -76.59 24.82 30.14
N ARG A 212 -75.80 24.74 31.21
CA ARG A 212 -76.34 24.71 32.58
C ARG A 212 -76.87 26.08 33.01
N GLU A 213 -76.20 27.17 32.63
CA GLU A 213 -76.70 28.52 32.87
C GLU A 213 -78.02 28.78 32.14
N ALA A 214 -78.15 28.34 30.89
CA ALA A 214 -79.42 28.39 30.16
C ALA A 214 -80.53 27.59 30.88
N SER A 215 -80.19 26.39 31.39
CA SER A 215 -81.15 25.59 32.18
C SER A 215 -81.57 26.29 33.48
N ILE A 216 -80.66 27.04 34.11
CA ILE A 216 -80.96 27.85 35.30
C ILE A 216 -81.88 29.01 34.94
N GLU A 217 -81.66 29.68 33.81
CA GLU A 217 -82.54 30.75 33.33
C GLU A 217 -83.96 30.24 33.08
N GLU A 218 -84.12 29.11 32.39
CA GLU A 218 -85.42 28.45 32.18
C GLU A 218 -86.13 28.13 33.52
N LEU A 219 -85.40 27.60 34.50
CA LEU A 219 -85.94 27.31 35.83
C LEU A 219 -86.34 28.61 36.57
N ARG A 220 -85.56 29.68 36.44
CA ARG A 220 -85.87 30.99 37.05
C ARG A 220 -87.13 31.61 36.43
N GLU A 221 -87.32 31.49 35.12
CA GLU A 221 -88.55 31.89 34.41
C GLU A 221 -89.76 31.06 34.86
N GLU A 222 -89.61 29.74 35.01
CA GLU A 222 -90.65 28.86 35.56
C GLU A 222 -91.03 29.32 36.98
N ALA A 223 -90.04 29.60 37.83
CA ALA A 223 -90.26 30.07 39.19
C ALA A 223 -90.97 31.43 39.23
N GLU A 224 -90.65 32.36 38.32
CA GLU A 224 -91.37 33.63 38.21
C GLU A 224 -92.85 33.41 37.88
N THR A 225 -93.14 32.53 36.90
CA THR A 225 -94.52 32.15 36.55
C THR A 225 -95.27 31.56 37.74
N LEU A 226 -94.63 30.69 38.52
CA LEU A 226 -95.23 30.09 39.71
C LEU A 226 -95.47 31.12 40.82
N ARG A 227 -94.54 32.06 41.04
CA ARG A 227 -94.72 33.17 42.00
C ARG A 227 -95.85 34.12 41.58
N GLU A 228 -96.05 34.35 40.28
CA GLU A 228 -97.19 35.12 39.78
C GLU A 228 -98.53 34.45 40.14
N ARG A 229 -98.61 33.11 40.09
CA ARG A 229 -99.83 32.39 40.52
C ARG A 229 -100.20 32.70 41.96
N PHE A 230 -99.22 32.73 42.87
CA PHE A 230 -99.44 33.18 44.26
C PHE A 230 -99.90 34.63 44.34
N ALA A 231 -99.33 35.53 43.54
CA ALA A 231 -99.71 36.94 43.54
C ALA A 231 -101.14 37.19 43.01
N THR A 232 -101.63 36.33 42.11
CA THR A 232 -102.98 36.44 41.51
C THR A 232 -104.06 35.64 42.24
N ALA A 233 -103.69 34.81 43.21
CA ALA A 233 -104.62 33.99 43.95
C ALA A 233 -105.60 34.83 44.80
N ASP A 234 -106.84 34.38 44.92
CA ASP A 234 -107.85 35.01 45.80
C ASP A 234 -107.58 34.66 47.28
N ALA A 235 -106.82 33.60 47.52
CA ALA A 235 -106.28 33.28 48.83
C ALA A 235 -105.07 34.18 49.14
N ASP A 236 -105.25 35.15 50.03
CA ASP A 236 -104.15 35.93 50.64
C ASP A 236 -103.29 34.99 51.51
N VAL A 237 -102.37 34.29 50.86
CA VAL A 237 -101.48 33.30 51.46
C VAL A 237 -100.17 33.24 50.67
N ASP A 238 -99.06 33.12 51.39
CA ASP A 238 -97.73 32.94 50.81
C ASP A 238 -97.37 31.45 50.69
N ARG A 239 -96.21 31.18 50.09
CA ARG A 239 -95.64 29.83 49.91
C ARG A 239 -95.64 29.05 51.23
N ASP A 240 -95.16 29.67 52.30
CA ASP A 240 -94.97 29.01 53.60
C ASP A 240 -96.29 28.72 54.31
N GLY A 241 -97.30 29.59 54.14
CA GLY A 241 -98.60 29.49 54.78
C GLY A 241 -99.65 28.69 54.00
N VAL A 242 -99.39 28.30 52.76
CA VAL A 242 -100.40 27.71 51.87
C VAL A 242 -100.94 26.39 52.41
N THR A 243 -100.06 25.56 52.97
CA THR A 243 -100.42 24.27 53.55
C THR A 243 -101.30 24.43 54.79
N ASP A 244 -100.92 25.32 55.70
CA ASP A 244 -101.69 25.61 56.91
C ASP A 244 -103.07 26.20 56.56
N ARG A 245 -103.11 27.10 55.57
CA ARG A 245 -104.36 27.70 55.11
C ARG A 245 -105.30 26.67 54.48
N ARG A 246 -104.75 25.75 53.70
CA ARG A 246 -105.48 24.65 53.07
C ARG A 246 -106.07 23.71 54.12
N GLU A 247 -105.31 23.35 55.14
CA GLU A 247 -105.80 22.53 56.24
C GLU A 247 -106.93 23.22 57.00
N ALA A 248 -106.79 24.51 57.30
CA ALA A 248 -107.82 25.29 57.96
C ALA A 248 -109.13 25.38 57.14
N LEU A 249 -109.05 25.52 55.80
CA LEU A 249 -110.25 25.50 54.95
C LEU A 249 -110.87 24.11 54.84
N ARG A 250 -110.06 23.04 54.83
CA ARG A 250 -110.56 21.66 54.85
C ARG A 250 -111.27 21.32 56.15
N GLU A 251 -110.76 21.81 57.29
CA GLU A 251 -111.42 21.68 58.59
C GLU A 251 -112.77 22.40 58.59
N ARG A 252 -112.82 23.67 58.18
CA ARG A 252 -114.07 24.44 58.02
C ARG A 252 -115.06 23.77 57.07
N ARG A 253 -114.57 23.20 55.98
CA ARG A 253 -115.41 22.42 55.05
C ARG A 253 -115.99 21.18 55.76
N GLY A 254 -115.20 20.52 56.60
CA GLY A 254 -115.67 19.44 57.47
C GLY A 254 -116.82 19.88 58.37
N GLU A 255 -116.68 21.02 59.07
CA GLU A 255 -117.74 21.60 59.90
C GLU A 255 -119.01 21.92 59.10
N VAL A 256 -118.86 22.50 57.90
CA VAL A 256 -120.00 22.80 57.02
C VAL A 256 -120.69 21.52 56.55
N ARG A 257 -119.94 20.47 56.20
CA ARG A 257 -120.49 19.15 55.84
C ARG A 257 -121.26 18.51 56.99
N GLU A 258 -120.75 18.61 58.21
CA GLU A 258 -121.47 18.18 59.43
C GLU A 258 -122.78 18.95 59.59
N ARG A 259 -122.75 20.28 59.42
CA ARG A 259 -123.96 21.13 59.47
C ARG A 259 -124.95 20.79 58.36
N ILE A 260 -124.50 20.49 57.14
CA ILE A 260 -125.36 20.01 56.05
C ILE A 260 -126.05 18.70 56.42
N ALA A 261 -125.32 17.76 57.04
CA ALA A 261 -125.89 16.49 57.49
C ALA A 261 -126.93 16.68 58.59
N GLU A 262 -126.65 17.57 59.57
CA GLU A 262 -127.58 17.97 60.62
C GLU A 262 -128.84 18.62 60.03
N LEU A 263 -128.69 19.67 59.20
CA LEU A 263 -129.80 20.37 58.56
C LEU A 263 -130.62 19.45 57.65
N THR A 264 -129.98 18.51 56.96
CA THR A 264 -130.69 17.50 56.15
C THR A 264 -131.53 16.58 57.04
N ALA A 265 -131.01 16.16 58.19
CA ALA A 265 -131.74 15.36 59.16
C ALA A 265 -132.89 16.15 59.80
N GLU A 266 -132.64 17.39 60.21
CA GLU A 266 -133.66 18.30 60.75
C GLU A 266 -134.76 18.59 59.72
N LEU A 267 -134.39 18.90 58.48
CA LEU A 267 -135.33 19.12 57.37
C LEU A 267 -136.16 17.88 57.08
N LYS A 268 -135.54 16.68 57.07
CA LYS A 268 -136.25 15.42 56.92
C LYS A 268 -137.28 15.23 58.04
N ASN A 269 -136.88 15.46 59.28
CA ASN A 269 -137.77 15.36 60.43
C ASN A 269 -138.88 16.43 60.38
N ALA A 270 -138.56 17.66 59.98
CA ALA A 270 -139.53 18.76 59.84
C ALA A 270 -140.55 18.48 58.73
N ARG A 271 -140.11 18.02 57.56
CA ARG A 271 -141.00 17.59 56.46
C ARG A 271 -141.88 16.41 56.87
N GLN A 272 -141.33 15.43 57.58
CA GLN A 272 -142.11 14.31 58.10
C GLN A 272 -143.17 14.80 59.10
N ARG A 273 -142.86 15.76 59.98
CA ARG A 273 -143.86 16.37 60.87
C ARG A 273 -144.95 17.12 60.10
N VAL A 274 -144.60 17.87 59.06
CA VAL A 274 -145.58 18.52 58.17
C VAL A 274 -146.44 17.47 57.47
N GLU A 275 -145.85 16.41 56.92
CA GLU A 275 -146.57 15.32 56.24
C GLU A 275 -147.53 14.60 57.19
N GLU A 276 -147.08 14.25 58.40
CA GLU A 276 -147.90 13.67 59.46
C GLU A 276 -149.02 14.64 59.90
N ALA A 277 -148.74 15.94 60.00
CA ALA A 277 -149.72 16.98 60.31
C ALA A 277 -150.76 17.19 59.18
N GLU A 278 -150.34 17.11 57.90
CA GLU A 278 -151.21 17.19 56.73
C GLU A 278 -152.10 15.95 56.63
N GLU A 279 -151.58 14.75 56.92
CA GLU A 279 -152.37 13.51 57.00
C GLU A 279 -153.41 13.58 58.12
N LEU A 280 -153.05 14.12 59.29
CA LEU A 280 -154.00 14.32 60.39
C LEU A 280 -155.09 15.32 60.01
N LEU A 281 -154.76 16.45 59.37
CA LEU A 281 -155.73 17.42 58.86
C LEU A 281 -156.64 16.83 57.78
N ALA A 282 -156.10 16.04 56.84
CA ALA A 282 -156.87 15.36 55.80
C ALA A 282 -157.81 14.29 56.37
N ALA A 283 -157.44 13.66 57.49
CA ALA A 283 -158.29 12.77 58.26
C ALA A 283 -159.31 13.51 59.15
N GLY A 284 -159.42 14.84 59.03
CA GLY A 284 -160.32 15.68 59.79
C GLY A 284 -159.92 15.84 61.25
N LYS A 285 -158.64 15.68 61.59
CA LYS A 285 -158.08 15.79 62.96
C LYS A 285 -157.08 16.93 63.07
N CYS A 286 -157.06 17.57 64.22
CA CYS A 286 -156.15 18.66 64.54
C CYS A 286 -154.72 18.11 64.66
N PRO A 287 -153.73 18.69 63.97
CA PRO A 287 -152.37 18.17 63.87
C PRO A 287 -151.58 18.20 65.18
N GLU A 288 -151.92 19.10 66.10
CA GLU A 288 -151.27 19.24 67.41
C GLU A 288 -151.80 18.26 68.48
N CYS A 289 -153.06 17.83 68.38
CA CYS A 289 -153.74 17.11 69.48
C CYS A 289 -154.65 15.95 69.04
N GLY A 290 -154.79 15.68 67.73
CA GLY A 290 -155.49 14.53 67.16
C GLY A 290 -157.03 14.56 67.23
N GLN A 291 -157.66 15.70 67.57
CA GLN A 291 -159.12 15.84 67.76
C GLN A 291 -159.87 16.35 66.50
N PRO A 292 -161.17 16.02 66.29
CA PRO A 292 -161.91 16.39 65.08
C PRO A 292 -162.02 17.90 64.83
N VAL A 293 -161.77 18.37 63.60
CA VAL A 293 -161.70 19.81 63.26
C VAL A 293 -163.04 20.36 62.77
N GLU A 294 -164.02 20.45 63.66
CA GLU A 294 -165.16 21.37 63.50
C GLU A 294 -165.09 22.34 64.71
N ASP A 295 -164.65 23.57 64.46
CA ASP A 295 -164.51 24.68 65.43
C ASP A 295 -163.29 24.69 66.40
N SER A 296 -162.07 24.40 65.92
CA SER A 296 -160.84 24.73 66.65
C SER A 296 -160.07 25.89 65.98
N PRO A 297 -159.69 26.97 66.70
CA PRO A 297 -158.95 28.11 66.12
C PRO A 297 -157.47 27.82 65.81
N HIS A 298 -156.98 26.61 66.07
CA HIS A 298 -155.56 26.26 66.04
C HIS A 298 -155.20 25.32 64.88
N ALA A 299 -155.67 25.63 63.68
CA ALA A 299 -155.26 24.95 62.43
C ALA A 299 -154.14 25.71 61.69
N SER A 300 -153.40 26.60 62.37
CA SER A 300 -152.32 27.43 61.79
C SER A 300 -150.90 26.97 62.12
N GLY A 301 -150.71 26.00 63.03
CA GLY A 301 -149.37 25.49 63.38
C GLY A 301 -148.66 24.80 62.22
N ILE A 302 -149.42 24.26 61.26
CA ILE A 302 -148.84 23.65 60.06
C ILE A 302 -148.20 24.67 59.11
N ASP A 303 -148.68 25.91 59.12
CA ASP A 303 -148.06 26.97 58.33
C ASP A 303 -146.72 27.39 58.98
N GLU A 304 -146.64 27.40 60.32
CA GLU A 304 -145.38 27.58 61.05
C GLU A 304 -144.38 26.43 60.78
N ASP A 305 -144.85 25.18 60.72
CA ASP A 305 -144.02 24.03 60.36
C ASP A 305 -143.57 24.06 58.88
N ARG A 306 -144.43 24.52 57.95
CA ARG A 306 -144.06 24.74 56.53
C ARG A 306 -143.04 25.88 56.38
N GLU A 307 -143.21 26.97 57.13
CA GLU A 307 -142.22 28.05 57.20
C GLU A 307 -140.88 27.53 57.74
N ARG A 308 -140.91 26.66 58.76
CA ARG A 308 -139.70 26.02 59.30
C ARG A 308 -139.02 25.08 58.29
N VAL A 309 -139.79 24.36 57.47
CA VAL A 309 -139.26 23.56 56.35
C VAL A 309 -138.60 24.46 55.31
N ALA A 310 -139.24 25.56 54.91
CA ALA A 310 -138.68 26.52 53.96
C ALA A 310 -137.40 27.20 54.49
N GLU A 311 -137.37 27.52 55.78
CA GLU A 311 -136.18 28.05 56.47
C GLU A 311 -135.03 27.03 56.48
N LEU A 312 -135.30 25.77 56.84
CA LEU A 312 -134.30 24.70 56.83
C LEU A 312 -133.83 24.34 55.40
N GLU A 313 -134.69 24.45 54.39
CA GLU A 313 -134.30 24.32 52.97
C GLU A 313 -133.36 25.45 52.54
N ALA A 314 -133.66 26.69 52.95
CA ALA A 314 -132.81 27.84 52.68
C ALA A 314 -131.46 27.73 53.40
N GLU A 315 -131.45 27.36 54.69
CA GLU A 315 -130.22 27.12 55.46
C GLU A 315 -129.38 25.99 54.84
N LEU A 316 -130.02 24.90 54.39
CA LEU A 316 -129.34 23.78 53.73
C LEU A 316 -128.78 24.19 52.36
N ALA A 317 -129.50 25.00 51.60
CA ALA A 317 -129.04 25.53 50.32
C ALA A 317 -127.81 26.44 50.51
N ASP A 318 -127.88 27.34 51.49
CA ASP A 318 -126.78 28.23 51.88
C ASP A 318 -125.56 27.45 52.39
N ALA A 319 -125.76 26.42 53.22
CA ALA A 319 -124.67 25.57 53.68
C ALA A 319 -124.01 24.80 52.53
N ARG A 320 -124.79 24.29 51.55
CA ARG A 320 -124.26 23.65 50.33
C ARG A 320 -123.52 24.62 49.41
N GLU A 321 -123.97 25.87 49.34
CA GLU A 321 -123.25 26.93 48.61
C GLU A 321 -121.92 27.26 49.29
N ARG A 322 -121.92 27.38 50.62
CA ARG A 322 -120.70 27.53 51.43
C ARG A 322 -119.73 26.37 51.27
N GLU A 323 -120.23 25.12 51.23
CA GLU A 323 -119.40 23.93 50.97
C GLU A 323 -118.73 24.01 49.59
N ARG A 324 -119.49 24.32 48.53
CA ARG A 324 -118.94 24.49 47.17
C ARG A 324 -117.88 25.59 47.12
N GLY A 325 -118.14 26.74 47.73
CA GLY A 325 -117.16 27.82 47.81
C GLY A 325 -115.91 27.46 48.64
N LEU A 326 -116.04 26.56 49.62
CA LEU A 326 -114.88 26.02 50.34
C LEU A 326 -114.13 24.95 49.53
N ASP A 327 -114.83 24.12 48.76
CA ASP A 327 -114.21 23.15 47.83
C ASP A 327 -113.39 23.87 46.75
N GLU A 328 -113.95 24.88 46.08
CA GLU A 328 -113.25 25.72 45.09
C GLU A 328 -111.98 26.37 45.67
N ARG A 329 -112.07 26.90 46.89
CA ARG A 329 -110.91 27.51 47.58
C ARG A 329 -109.87 26.48 48.04
N VAL A 330 -110.29 25.26 48.38
CA VAL A 330 -109.36 24.18 48.73
C VAL A 330 -108.64 23.68 47.48
N GLU A 331 -109.33 23.57 46.34
CA GLU A 331 -108.72 23.23 45.04
C GLU A 331 -107.68 24.28 44.62
N GLU A 332 -108.02 25.57 44.72
CA GLU A 332 -107.06 26.66 44.49
C GLU A 332 -105.81 26.54 45.39
N LEU A 333 -106.00 26.27 46.69
CA LEU A 333 -104.90 26.07 47.63
C LEU A 333 -104.11 24.77 47.38
N ASP A 334 -104.72 23.74 46.79
CA ASP A 334 -104.02 22.53 46.37
C ASP A 334 -103.09 22.80 45.19
N ASP A 335 -103.55 23.58 44.21
CA ASP A 335 -102.73 24.04 43.09
C ASP A 335 -101.58 24.95 43.58
N LEU A 336 -101.85 25.85 44.53
CA LEU A 336 -100.83 26.69 45.14
C LEU A 336 -99.84 25.89 45.99
N ALA A 337 -100.28 24.90 46.76
CA ALA A 337 -99.37 23.99 47.48
C ALA A 337 -98.46 23.24 46.52
N SER A 338 -99.01 22.73 45.42
CA SER A 338 -98.20 22.08 44.37
C SER A 338 -97.20 23.05 43.73
N ALA A 339 -97.58 24.33 43.58
CA ALA A 339 -96.67 25.38 43.10
C ALA A 339 -95.57 25.72 44.12
N ALA A 340 -95.87 25.71 45.43
CA ALA A 340 -94.87 25.86 46.48
C ALA A 340 -93.82 24.74 46.44
N ASP A 341 -94.27 23.48 46.42
CA ASP A 341 -93.38 22.31 46.33
C ASP A 341 -92.49 22.38 45.07
N ARG A 342 -93.04 22.84 43.95
CA ARG A 342 -92.28 23.03 42.71
C ARG A 342 -91.26 24.17 42.81
N LEU A 343 -91.57 25.26 43.53
CA LEU A 343 -90.62 26.33 43.80
C LEU A 343 -89.45 25.85 44.68
N ASP A 344 -89.71 25.01 45.68
CA ASP A 344 -88.66 24.37 46.49
C ASP A 344 -87.72 23.53 45.61
N GLU A 345 -88.30 22.68 44.74
CA GLU A 345 -87.52 21.87 43.80
C GLU A 345 -86.68 22.73 42.84
N ILE A 346 -87.24 23.84 42.36
CA ILE A 346 -86.51 24.77 41.48
C ILE A 346 -85.35 25.43 42.24
N ASP A 347 -85.57 25.95 43.44
CA ASP A 347 -84.54 26.63 44.23
C ASP A 347 -83.36 25.67 44.50
N GLU A 348 -83.63 24.43 44.94
CA GLU A 348 -82.61 23.38 45.17
C GLU A 348 -81.85 23.01 43.87
N ARG A 349 -82.57 22.93 42.75
CA ARG A 349 -81.98 22.56 41.46
C ARG A 349 -81.13 23.68 40.88
N VAL A 350 -81.53 24.94 41.06
CA VAL A 350 -80.73 26.11 40.66
C VAL A 350 -79.43 26.15 41.46
N GLU A 351 -79.48 25.98 42.79
CA GLU A 351 -78.28 25.93 43.63
C GLU A 351 -77.31 24.83 43.16
N THR A 352 -77.82 23.63 42.92
CA THR A 352 -77.02 22.49 42.42
C THR A 352 -76.41 22.76 41.04
N LEU A 353 -77.13 23.46 40.16
CA LEU A 353 -76.63 23.78 38.81
C LEU A 353 -75.61 24.93 38.85
N ASP A 354 -75.83 25.96 39.67
CA ASP A 354 -74.87 27.06 39.88
C ASP A 354 -73.52 26.50 40.37
N GLU A 355 -73.52 25.59 41.35
CA GLU A 355 -72.29 24.91 41.82
C GLU A 355 -71.54 24.18 40.68
N ARG A 356 -72.28 23.52 39.78
CA ARG A 356 -71.71 22.81 38.62
C ARG A 356 -71.18 23.77 37.56
N VAL A 357 -71.82 24.92 37.36
CA VAL A 357 -71.33 25.98 36.47
C VAL A 357 -69.99 26.49 36.98
N ASP A 358 -69.89 26.78 38.28
CA ASP A 358 -68.63 27.24 38.89
C ASP A 358 -67.52 26.18 38.80
N GLU A 359 -67.85 24.90 39.01
CA GLU A 359 -66.92 23.79 38.80
C GLU A 359 -66.39 23.76 37.36
N LYS A 360 -67.29 23.87 36.37
CA LYS A 360 -66.95 23.81 34.95
C LYS A 360 -66.16 25.02 34.45
N ARG A 361 -66.46 26.21 34.97
CA ARG A 361 -65.65 27.42 34.72
C ARG A 361 -64.25 27.28 35.30
N SER A 362 -64.13 26.77 36.52
CA SER A 362 -62.85 26.49 37.15
C SER A 362 -62.06 25.38 36.41
N GLU A 363 -62.74 24.40 35.83
CA GLU A 363 -62.14 23.38 34.95
C GLU A 363 -61.60 24.00 33.66
N THR A 364 -62.38 24.86 33.02
CA THR A 364 -61.99 25.58 31.80
C THR A 364 -60.73 26.42 32.01
N GLU A 365 -60.68 27.21 33.08
CA GLU A 365 -59.52 28.06 33.40
C GLU A 365 -58.25 27.22 33.60
N ARG A 366 -58.33 26.16 34.42
CA ARG A 366 -57.21 25.25 34.67
C ARG A 366 -56.69 24.58 33.39
N LYS A 367 -57.60 24.16 32.50
CA LYS A 367 -57.20 23.50 31.24
C LYS A 367 -56.52 24.49 30.28
N ARG A 368 -57.02 25.72 30.16
CA ARG A 368 -56.39 26.78 29.36
C ARG A 368 -55.02 27.17 29.89
N GLU A 369 -54.86 27.27 31.21
CA GLU A 369 -53.56 27.54 31.83
C GLU A 369 -52.56 26.40 31.54
N ALA A 370 -53.00 25.14 31.69
CA ALA A 370 -52.17 23.98 31.35
C ALA A 370 -51.79 23.93 29.86
N ALA A 371 -52.72 24.27 28.95
CA ALA A 371 -52.44 24.37 27.52
C ALA A 371 -51.40 25.46 27.21
N ALA A 372 -51.50 26.63 27.88
CA ALA A 372 -50.53 27.70 27.73
C ALA A 372 -49.11 27.29 28.18
N GLU A 373 -48.99 26.63 29.35
CA GLU A 373 -47.71 26.10 29.85
C GLU A 373 -47.10 25.08 28.86
N LYS A 374 -47.94 24.21 28.30
CA LYS A 374 -47.50 23.24 27.27
C LYS A 374 -46.96 23.93 26.03
N ARG A 375 -47.62 24.99 25.54
CA ARG A 375 -47.13 25.76 24.38
C ARG A 375 -45.80 26.45 24.65
N GLU A 376 -45.63 27.06 25.82
CA GLU A 376 -44.34 27.64 26.22
C GLU A 376 -43.23 26.59 26.20
N ARG A 377 -43.48 25.42 26.81
CA ARG A 377 -42.54 24.30 26.78
C ARG A 377 -42.22 23.80 25.37
N ALA A 378 -43.19 23.80 24.46
CA ALA A 378 -42.95 23.43 23.06
C ALA A 378 -42.06 24.44 22.32
N VAL A 379 -42.18 25.73 22.64
CA VAL A 379 -41.27 26.77 22.14
C VAL A 379 -39.85 26.53 22.67
N ASP A 380 -39.69 26.33 23.98
CA ASP A 380 -38.37 26.05 24.59
C ASP A 380 -37.69 24.84 23.94
N LEU A 381 -38.45 23.75 23.72
CA LEU A 381 -37.91 22.55 23.07
C LEU A 381 -37.41 22.81 21.64
N ARG A 382 -38.08 23.69 20.89
CA ARG A 382 -37.64 24.06 19.54
C ARG A 382 -36.41 24.95 19.55
N GLU A 383 -36.34 25.90 20.48
CA GLU A 383 -35.13 26.71 20.67
C GLU A 383 -33.93 25.81 21.01
N GLU A 384 -34.10 24.87 21.95
CA GLU A 384 -33.06 23.87 22.26
C GLU A 384 -32.68 23.00 21.05
N ALA A 385 -33.65 22.66 20.18
CA ALA A 385 -33.40 21.89 18.96
C ALA A 385 -32.57 22.70 17.95
N GLU A 386 -32.91 23.98 17.74
CA GLU A 386 -32.16 24.91 16.89
C GLU A 386 -30.72 25.06 17.38
N GLU A 387 -30.51 25.36 18.67
CA GLU A 387 -29.18 25.45 19.27
C GLU A 387 -28.39 24.14 19.08
N THR A 388 -29.06 23.00 19.29
CA THR A 388 -28.42 21.69 19.09
C THR A 388 -28.00 21.49 17.62
N ARG A 389 -28.79 21.97 16.65
CA ARG A 389 -28.44 21.91 15.21
C ARG A 389 -27.26 22.79 14.86
N GLU A 390 -27.16 23.97 15.45
CA GLU A 390 -26.01 24.86 15.26
C GLU A 390 -24.71 24.19 15.73
N VAL A 391 -24.72 23.60 16.93
CA VAL A 391 -23.56 22.84 17.43
C VAL A 391 -23.27 21.63 16.53
N ALA A 392 -24.32 20.93 16.06
CA ALA A 392 -24.13 19.83 15.11
C ALA A 392 -23.46 20.31 13.81
N ALA A 393 -23.84 21.47 13.28
CA ALA A 393 -23.23 22.07 12.09
C ALA A 393 -21.76 22.43 12.33
N GLN A 394 -21.44 23.08 13.45
CA GLN A 394 -20.05 23.35 13.83
C GLN A 394 -19.22 22.06 13.90
N LYS A 395 -19.76 20.98 14.48
CA LYS A 395 -19.07 19.68 14.51
C LYS A 395 -18.86 19.07 13.12
N ARG A 396 -19.72 19.35 12.14
CA ARG A 396 -19.46 18.94 10.73
C ARG A 396 -18.30 19.72 10.14
N GLU A 397 -18.23 21.03 10.36
CA GLU A 397 -17.12 21.87 9.86
C GLU A 397 -15.78 21.48 10.51
N GLU A 398 -15.77 21.17 11.80
CA GLU A 398 -14.59 20.64 12.49
C GLU A 398 -14.15 19.29 11.88
N ALA A 399 -15.10 18.41 11.56
CA ALA A 399 -14.81 17.15 10.89
C ALA A 399 -14.25 17.32 9.47
N GLU A 400 -14.74 18.30 8.70
CA GLU A 400 -14.24 18.62 7.36
C GLU A 400 -12.82 19.19 7.44
N THR A 401 -12.55 20.05 8.43
CA THR A 401 -11.21 20.61 8.67
C THR A 401 -10.20 19.50 9.03
N ALA A 402 -10.57 18.61 9.96
CA ALA A 402 -9.73 17.47 10.31
C ALA A 402 -9.50 16.54 9.09
N ALA A 403 -10.52 16.32 8.26
CA ALA A 403 -10.38 15.52 7.04
C ALA A 403 -9.46 16.17 5.99
N ALA A 404 -9.48 17.49 5.85
CA ALA A 404 -8.54 18.21 5.00
C ALA A 404 -7.11 18.06 5.53
N ARG A 405 -6.92 18.14 6.85
CA ARG A 405 -5.62 17.93 7.50
C ARG A 405 -5.08 16.52 7.26
N VAL A 406 -5.94 15.50 7.33
CA VAL A 406 -5.59 14.11 6.98
C VAL A 406 -5.04 14.03 5.56
N ALA A 407 -5.69 14.65 4.59
CA ALA A 407 -5.23 14.65 3.19
C ALA A 407 -3.86 15.35 3.03
N GLU A 408 -3.65 16.49 3.70
CA GLU A 408 -2.35 17.18 3.71
C GLU A 408 -1.22 16.29 4.28
N LEU A 409 -1.51 15.54 5.35
CA LEU A 409 -0.54 14.64 5.98
C LEU A 409 -0.24 13.42 5.10
N GLU A 410 -1.24 12.89 4.39
CA GLU A 410 -1.05 11.82 3.39
C GLU A 410 -0.16 12.29 2.23
N ASP A 411 -0.36 13.50 1.72
CA ASP A 411 0.50 14.11 0.70
C ASP A 411 1.94 14.35 1.21
N ALA A 412 2.07 14.73 2.48
CA ALA A 412 3.38 14.89 3.13
C ALA A 412 4.12 13.55 3.26
N LEU A 413 3.42 12.44 3.56
CA LEU A 413 4.02 11.10 3.56
C LEU A 413 4.51 10.70 2.17
N ALA A 414 3.72 10.96 1.12
CA ALA A 414 4.14 10.70 -0.26
C ALA A 414 5.41 11.49 -0.62
N THR A 415 5.50 12.76 -0.19
CA THR A 415 6.70 13.58 -0.39
C THR A 415 7.92 12.98 0.33
N VAL A 416 7.76 12.45 1.54
CA VAL A 416 8.84 11.78 2.28
C VAL A 416 9.31 10.51 1.54
N GLU A 417 8.37 9.74 0.97
CA GLU A 417 8.69 8.56 0.16
C GLU A 417 9.47 8.93 -1.12
N ASP A 418 9.02 9.94 -1.85
CA ASP A 418 9.71 10.46 -3.06
C ASP A 418 11.17 10.86 -2.74
N VAL A 419 11.38 11.56 -1.62
CA VAL A 419 12.73 11.95 -1.18
C VAL A 419 13.56 10.73 -0.78
N ARG A 420 12.99 9.73 -0.11
CA ARG A 420 13.71 8.49 0.22
C ARG A 420 14.17 7.74 -1.03
N GLU A 421 13.33 7.69 -2.07
CA GLU A 421 13.72 7.11 -3.35
C GLU A 421 14.87 7.89 -3.99
N ALA A 422 14.83 9.23 -3.97
CA ALA A 422 15.92 10.07 -4.45
C ALA A 422 17.24 9.82 -3.70
N VAL A 423 17.19 9.74 -2.36
CA VAL A 423 18.35 9.40 -1.52
C VAL A 423 18.90 8.00 -1.87
N GLY A 424 18.03 6.99 -2.02
CA GLY A 424 18.44 5.64 -2.42
C GLY A 424 19.09 5.60 -3.81
N ALA A 425 18.60 6.40 -4.75
CA ALA A 425 19.17 6.50 -6.09
C ALA A 425 20.57 7.17 -6.09
N ILE A 426 20.88 8.02 -5.12
CA ILE A 426 22.23 8.59 -4.93
C ILE A 426 23.16 7.53 -4.31
N GLU A 427 22.69 6.78 -3.31
CA GLU A 427 23.45 5.69 -2.68
C GLU A 427 23.91 4.64 -3.72
N GLU A 428 23.02 4.20 -4.60
CA GLU A 428 23.36 3.26 -5.68
C GLU A 428 24.44 3.82 -6.63
N ARG A 429 24.40 5.12 -6.92
CA ARG A 429 25.40 5.80 -7.75
C ARG A 429 26.74 5.90 -7.04
N LEU A 430 26.76 6.18 -5.74
CA LEU A 430 27.99 6.16 -4.94
C LEU A 430 28.62 4.76 -4.94
N SER A 431 27.82 3.70 -4.82
CA SER A 431 28.32 2.32 -4.98
C SER A 431 28.94 2.09 -6.36
N THR A 432 28.35 2.66 -7.42
CA THR A 432 28.90 2.57 -8.78
C THR A 432 30.24 3.30 -8.91
N VAL A 433 30.42 4.44 -8.22
CA VAL A 433 31.71 5.15 -8.16
C VAL A 433 32.75 4.28 -7.45
N ALA A 434 32.42 3.75 -6.27
CA ALA A 434 33.33 2.87 -5.51
C ALA A 434 33.77 1.64 -6.31
N ASP A 435 32.85 0.97 -7.02
CA ASP A 435 33.16 -0.17 -7.89
C ASP A 435 34.14 0.20 -9.03
N ALA A 436 34.00 1.42 -9.58
CA ALA A 436 34.88 1.93 -10.63
C ALA A 436 36.27 2.32 -10.07
N GLU A 437 36.34 2.88 -8.86
CA GLU A 437 37.60 3.15 -8.15
C GLU A 437 38.37 1.85 -7.87
N ASP A 438 37.69 0.84 -7.34
CA ASP A 438 38.23 -0.50 -7.13
C ASP A 438 38.73 -1.13 -8.45
N ALA A 439 38.02 -0.90 -9.56
CA ALA A 439 38.46 -1.35 -10.88
C ALA A 439 39.76 -0.66 -11.32
N ILE A 440 39.87 0.65 -11.08
CA ILE A 440 41.09 1.42 -11.37
C ILE A 440 42.28 0.84 -10.61
N ASP A 441 42.12 0.54 -9.32
CA ASP A 441 43.21 0.02 -8.49
C ASP A 441 43.63 -1.38 -8.95
N ARG A 442 42.69 -2.29 -9.23
CA ARG A 442 43.01 -3.59 -9.87
C ARG A 442 43.77 -3.44 -11.19
N HIS A 443 43.43 -2.46 -12.01
CA HIS A 443 44.13 -2.21 -13.27
C HIS A 443 45.52 -1.60 -13.05
N ARG A 444 45.70 -0.76 -12.03
CA ARG A 444 47.01 -0.22 -11.64
C ARG A 444 47.95 -1.33 -11.19
N GLU A 445 47.50 -2.20 -10.29
CA GLU A 445 48.27 -3.37 -9.84
C GLU A 445 48.65 -4.28 -11.01
N LYS A 446 47.73 -4.56 -11.93
CA LYS A 446 48.03 -5.34 -13.15
C LYS A 446 49.10 -4.67 -14.01
N ARG A 447 49.07 -3.35 -14.16
CA ARG A 447 50.08 -2.61 -14.95
C ARG A 447 51.45 -2.67 -14.30
N GLU A 448 51.52 -2.55 -12.98
CA GLU A 448 52.77 -2.67 -12.20
C GLU A 448 53.36 -4.08 -12.34
N ASN A 449 52.57 -5.12 -12.10
CA ASN A 449 53.01 -6.51 -12.31
C ASN A 449 53.51 -6.77 -13.73
N LEU A 450 52.83 -6.23 -14.74
CA LEU A 450 53.26 -6.35 -16.14
C LEU A 450 54.55 -5.58 -16.44
N GLU A 451 54.79 -4.46 -15.75
CA GLU A 451 56.02 -3.68 -15.85
C GLU A 451 57.20 -4.45 -15.26
N GLU A 452 57.04 -5.02 -14.06
CA GLU A 452 58.04 -5.90 -13.45
C GLU A 452 58.41 -7.10 -14.34
N VAL A 453 57.40 -7.79 -14.89
CA VAL A 453 57.61 -8.92 -15.82
C VAL A 453 58.36 -8.47 -17.07
N ASN A 454 58.10 -7.26 -17.58
CA ASN A 454 58.82 -6.76 -18.74
C ASN A 454 60.23 -6.30 -18.42
N ASP A 455 60.48 -5.78 -17.23
CA ASP A 455 61.83 -5.42 -16.79
C ASP A 455 62.70 -6.67 -16.65
N GLU A 456 62.19 -7.75 -16.05
CA GLU A 456 62.89 -9.05 -16.03
C GLU A 456 63.19 -9.56 -17.45
N ARG A 457 62.24 -9.41 -18.38
CA ARG A 457 62.45 -9.78 -19.78
C ARG A 457 63.47 -8.90 -20.49
N ARG A 458 63.52 -7.61 -20.18
CA ARG A 458 64.51 -6.67 -20.74
C ARG A 458 65.91 -6.98 -20.22
N ASP A 459 66.03 -7.35 -18.95
CA ASP A 459 67.29 -7.83 -18.37
C ASP A 459 67.74 -9.11 -19.07
N ARG A 460 66.84 -10.11 -19.17
CA ARG A 460 67.11 -11.35 -19.91
C ARG A 460 67.44 -11.10 -21.38
N LEU A 461 66.79 -10.14 -22.03
CA LEU A 461 67.11 -9.73 -23.41
C LEU A 461 68.52 -9.14 -23.49
N GLY A 462 68.89 -8.31 -22.51
CA GLY A 462 70.25 -7.77 -22.37
C GLY A 462 71.29 -8.90 -22.28
N ASP A 463 71.05 -9.88 -21.40
CA ASP A 463 71.91 -11.06 -21.25
C ASP A 463 72.01 -11.85 -22.56
N LYS A 464 70.89 -12.07 -23.25
CA LYS A 464 70.87 -12.81 -24.52
C LYS A 464 71.58 -12.06 -25.64
N ARG A 465 71.44 -10.74 -25.72
CA ARG A 465 72.18 -9.91 -26.68
C ARG A 465 73.67 -9.92 -26.40
N ALA A 466 74.08 -9.81 -25.12
CA ALA A 466 75.49 -9.95 -24.74
C ALA A 466 76.03 -11.34 -25.11
N ARG A 467 75.23 -12.40 -24.90
CA ARG A 467 75.59 -13.76 -25.30
C ARG A 467 75.69 -13.93 -26.82
N ARG A 468 74.79 -13.33 -27.59
CA ARG A 468 74.86 -13.29 -29.05
C ARG A 468 76.16 -12.63 -29.49
N ASP A 469 76.48 -11.47 -28.92
CA ASP A 469 77.69 -10.72 -29.27
C ASP A 469 78.96 -11.51 -28.92
N GLU A 470 79.00 -12.17 -27.75
CA GLU A 470 80.10 -13.09 -27.37
C GLU A 470 80.25 -14.26 -28.36
N VAL A 471 79.14 -14.88 -28.76
CA VAL A 471 79.14 -16.00 -29.71
C VAL A 471 79.55 -15.52 -31.10
N ALA A 472 79.09 -14.35 -31.53
CA ALA A 472 79.44 -13.73 -32.82
C ALA A 472 80.92 -13.32 -32.86
N ASP A 473 81.45 -12.70 -31.82
CA ASP A 473 82.88 -12.36 -31.71
C ASP A 473 83.77 -13.62 -31.71
N ALA A 474 83.26 -14.73 -31.17
CA ALA A 474 83.94 -16.02 -31.22
C ALA A 474 83.86 -16.70 -32.60
N VAL A 475 83.07 -16.17 -33.54
CA VAL A 475 83.05 -16.57 -34.95
C VAL A 475 84.06 -15.73 -35.71
N ASP A 476 85.26 -16.29 -35.84
CA ASP A 476 86.30 -15.80 -36.74
C ASP A 476 85.99 -16.24 -38.19
N ASP A 477 85.29 -15.40 -38.95
CA ASP A 477 84.97 -15.67 -40.35
C ASP A 477 86.24 -15.76 -41.23
N ASP A 478 87.30 -15.03 -40.90
CA ASP A 478 88.59 -15.11 -41.60
C ASP A 478 89.23 -16.49 -41.38
N ALA A 479 89.16 -17.03 -40.16
CA ALA A 479 89.61 -18.40 -39.86
C ALA A 479 88.74 -19.46 -40.55
N VAL A 480 87.45 -19.22 -40.77
CA VAL A 480 86.57 -20.11 -41.54
C VAL A 480 86.96 -20.11 -43.01
N GLU A 481 87.19 -18.95 -43.61
CA GLU A 481 87.65 -18.85 -45.00
C GLU A 481 89.05 -19.47 -45.16
N GLU A 482 89.95 -19.22 -44.22
CA GLU A 482 91.27 -19.82 -44.21
C GLU A 482 91.20 -21.34 -44.04
N ALA A 483 90.34 -21.86 -43.15
CA ALA A 483 90.12 -23.28 -42.96
C ALA A 483 89.51 -23.93 -44.21
N ARG A 484 88.56 -23.28 -44.90
CA ARG A 484 88.05 -23.75 -46.21
C ARG A 484 89.16 -23.80 -47.24
N ALA A 485 89.91 -22.71 -47.40
CA ALA A 485 91.02 -22.64 -48.34
C ALA A 485 92.15 -23.62 -48.00
N LYS A 486 92.41 -23.91 -46.71
CA LYS A 486 93.39 -24.91 -46.26
C LYS A 486 92.88 -26.33 -46.52
N ARG A 487 91.60 -26.61 -46.27
CA ARG A 487 90.97 -27.90 -46.60
C ARG A 487 91.05 -28.15 -48.10
N ASP A 488 90.63 -27.19 -48.92
CA ASP A 488 90.57 -27.33 -50.37
C ASP A 488 91.99 -27.47 -50.96
N ARG A 489 92.96 -26.67 -50.49
CA ARG A 489 94.37 -26.82 -50.89
C ARG A 489 95.00 -28.13 -50.41
N ALA A 490 94.66 -28.59 -49.21
CA ALA A 490 95.15 -29.86 -48.70
C ALA A 490 94.54 -31.05 -49.46
N GLU A 491 93.29 -30.94 -49.90
CA GLU A 491 92.62 -31.93 -50.73
C GLU A 491 93.23 -31.97 -52.14
N GLU A 492 93.45 -30.81 -52.76
CA GLU A 492 94.13 -30.68 -54.07
C GLU A 492 95.59 -31.17 -54.01
N TYR A 493 96.32 -30.86 -52.94
CA TYR A 493 97.68 -31.35 -52.74
C TYR A 493 97.75 -32.85 -52.42
N LEU A 494 96.75 -33.41 -51.73
CA LEU A 494 96.65 -34.86 -51.53
C LEU A 494 96.45 -35.58 -52.86
N ASP A 495 95.65 -35.00 -53.75
CA ASP A 495 95.46 -35.54 -55.11
C ASP A 495 96.76 -35.44 -55.94
N GLU A 496 97.46 -34.30 -55.91
CA GLU A 496 98.76 -34.13 -56.60
C GLU A 496 99.85 -35.06 -56.03
N VAL A 497 99.91 -35.22 -54.71
CA VAL A 497 100.91 -36.09 -54.06
C VAL A 497 100.60 -37.56 -54.29
N ASP A 498 99.32 -37.97 -54.32
CA ASP A 498 98.95 -39.33 -54.69
C ASP A 498 99.38 -39.62 -56.16
N GLU A 499 99.20 -38.67 -57.09
CA GLU A 499 99.71 -38.81 -58.47
C GLU A 499 101.25 -38.84 -58.58
N GLU A 500 101.96 -38.01 -57.83
CA GLU A 500 103.42 -37.94 -57.88
C GLU A 500 104.09 -39.12 -57.16
N LEU A 501 103.47 -39.64 -56.10
CA LEU A 501 103.87 -40.90 -55.47
C LEU A 501 103.74 -42.08 -56.43
N ASP A 502 102.67 -42.12 -57.24
CA ASP A 502 102.49 -43.12 -58.29
C ASP A 502 103.62 -43.03 -59.35
N ARG A 503 103.95 -41.82 -59.83
CA ARG A 503 105.08 -41.62 -60.78
C ARG A 503 106.44 -41.99 -60.18
N LEU A 504 106.70 -41.62 -58.94
CA LEU A 504 107.96 -41.94 -58.27
C LEU A 504 108.09 -43.43 -57.99
N ALA A 505 106.98 -44.12 -57.71
CA ALA A 505 106.95 -45.58 -57.62
C ALA A 505 107.31 -46.24 -58.97
N GLU A 506 106.80 -45.71 -60.09
CA GLU A 506 107.19 -46.15 -61.43
C GLU A 506 108.68 -45.90 -61.72
N ARG A 507 109.19 -44.70 -61.41
CA ARG A 507 110.59 -44.32 -61.62
C ARG A 507 111.56 -45.10 -60.73
N ARG A 508 111.17 -45.42 -59.49
CA ARG A 508 111.91 -46.34 -58.61
C ARG A 508 112.05 -47.71 -59.26
N THR A 509 110.94 -48.23 -59.80
CA THR A 509 110.91 -49.51 -60.51
C THR A 509 111.81 -49.49 -61.74
N GLU A 510 111.86 -48.38 -62.47
CA GLU A 510 112.71 -48.19 -63.65
C GLU A 510 114.21 -48.17 -63.31
N ILE A 511 114.60 -47.47 -62.23
CA ILE A 511 115.98 -47.39 -61.75
C ILE A 511 116.44 -48.72 -61.14
N GLU A 512 115.59 -49.44 -60.40
CA GLU A 512 115.89 -50.79 -59.90
C GLU A 512 116.17 -51.76 -61.06
N ASN A 513 115.41 -51.66 -62.15
CA ASN A 513 115.66 -52.44 -63.37
C ASN A 513 116.98 -52.05 -64.06
N ALA A 514 117.32 -50.76 -64.11
CA ALA A 514 118.58 -50.27 -64.67
C ALA A 514 119.80 -50.70 -63.85
N ILE A 515 119.72 -50.68 -62.51
CA ILE A 515 120.74 -51.23 -61.60
C ILE A 515 120.91 -52.73 -61.83
N GLY A 516 119.81 -53.46 -62.03
CA GLY A 516 119.83 -54.88 -62.38
C GLY A 516 120.59 -55.16 -63.68
N GLY A 517 120.40 -54.31 -64.70
CA GLY A 517 121.13 -54.37 -65.97
C GLY A 517 122.63 -54.12 -65.82
N VAL A 518 123.03 -53.05 -65.13
CA VAL A 518 124.45 -52.70 -64.94
C VAL A 518 125.19 -53.70 -64.03
N LYS A 519 124.53 -54.26 -63.01
CA LYS A 519 125.08 -55.39 -62.22
C LYS A 519 125.23 -56.68 -63.04
N GLY A 520 124.41 -56.87 -64.08
CA GLY A 520 124.57 -57.93 -65.07
C GLY A 520 125.85 -57.75 -65.91
N ASP A 521 126.05 -56.54 -66.44
CA ASP A 521 127.21 -56.18 -67.25
C ASP A 521 128.54 -56.22 -66.46
N ILE A 522 128.51 -55.92 -65.15
CA ILE A 522 129.69 -56.06 -64.27
C ILE A 522 130.06 -57.53 -64.01
N ARG A 523 129.08 -58.45 -63.90
CA ARG A 523 129.39 -59.89 -63.75
C ARG A 523 129.97 -60.52 -65.01
N GLU A 524 129.64 -59.98 -66.18
CA GLU A 524 130.20 -60.40 -67.47
C GLU A 524 131.66 -59.92 -67.67
N LEU A 525 132.15 -59.02 -66.82
CA LEU A 525 133.53 -58.52 -66.81
C LEU A 525 134.47 -59.28 -65.87
N GLU A 526 133.93 -60.10 -64.97
CA GLU A 526 134.69 -60.86 -63.97
C GLU A 526 134.92 -62.34 -64.36
N ASN A 527 134.50 -62.76 -65.58
CA ASN A 527 134.84 -64.05 -66.22
C ASN A 527 135.40 -63.83 -67.62
#